data_AF-A0A132HPG9-F1
#
_entry.id   AF-A0A132HPG9-F1
#
_cell.length_a   1.000
_cell.length_b   1.000
_cell.length_c   1.000
_cell.angle_alpha   90.00
_cell.angle_beta   90.00
_cell.angle_gamma   90.00
#
_symmetry.space_group_name_H-M   'P 1'
#
loop_
_entity.id
_entity.type
_entity.pdbx_description
1 polymer ?
#
loop_
_entity_poly.entity_id
_entity_poly.type
_entity_poly.pdbx_seq_one_letter_code
_entity_poly.pdbx_strand_id
1 'polypeptide(L)'
;MRDEFRRFLMLEKRLAGNSVEAYLRDVDHLMRFALSRNIPPDDVTLETLQQLLSELNNTDIAITTQCRLISGWRSFFHMMVIEDILKDNPASLLMMPGKPRHLPDVLTDSDIDALQATFDLSRPEQFRDYVMIEVLYGCGLRVSELVYLKLSNIYAEEEYLQVFGKGSKERWVPVNRRALSLLDTYIHQIRSHITPLPGEERYIFLSRRGTHLTRVRVFQVIKEAVERAGLQKHVSPHSLRHSFATELVENGADLRAVQEMLGHGSIGTTEIYTHISRQFLRDTIKSYHPHYKLHEHRR
;
A
#
# COMPACT_ATOMS: atom_id res chain seq x y z
N MET A 1 13.00 -25.45 14.02
CA MET A 1 12.62 -25.04 12.64
C MET A 1 11.77 -23.77 12.55
N ARG A 2 10.57 -23.67 13.11
CA ARG A 2 9.71 -22.47 12.91
C ARG A 2 10.32 -21.17 13.46
N ASP A 3 10.89 -21.21 14.66
CA ASP A 3 11.51 -20.04 15.28
C ASP A 3 12.87 -19.68 14.67
N GLU A 4 13.62 -20.67 14.18
CA GLU A 4 14.80 -20.46 13.34
C GLU A 4 14.43 -19.76 12.04
N PHE A 5 13.39 -20.23 11.36
CA PHE A 5 12.93 -19.59 10.12
C PHE A 5 12.42 -18.18 10.36
N ARG A 6 11.70 -17.93 11.46
CA ARG A 6 11.32 -16.58 11.89
C ARG A 6 12.56 -15.68 12.03
N ARG A 7 13.59 -16.13 12.76
CA ARG A 7 14.84 -15.39 12.95
C ARG A 7 15.54 -15.13 11.63
N PHE A 8 15.67 -16.14 10.77
CA PHE A 8 16.23 -16.01 9.43
C PHE A 8 15.52 -14.94 8.59
N LEU A 9 14.18 -14.95 8.58
CA LEU A 9 13.40 -13.95 7.83
C LEU A 9 13.58 -12.53 8.35
N MET A 10 13.76 -12.36 9.66
CA MET A 10 13.93 -11.05 10.30
C MET A 10 15.36 -10.51 10.19
N LEU A 11 16.37 -11.36 10.44
CA LEU A 11 17.76 -10.96 10.55
C LEU A 11 18.46 -10.95 9.18
N GLU A 12 18.35 -12.06 8.45
CA GLU A 12 19.04 -12.24 7.17
C GLU A 12 18.26 -11.60 6.02
N LYS A 13 16.94 -11.86 5.93
CA LYS A 13 16.10 -11.31 4.85
C LYS A 13 15.53 -9.92 5.15
N ARG A 14 15.63 -9.42 6.39
CA ARG A 14 15.12 -8.11 6.83
C ARG A 14 13.67 -7.83 6.42
N LEU A 15 12.83 -8.86 6.46
CA LEU A 15 11.43 -8.74 6.08
C LEU A 15 10.63 -7.98 7.15
N ALA A 16 9.57 -7.30 6.72
CA ALA A 16 8.63 -6.68 7.66
C ALA A 16 7.80 -7.75 8.37
N GLY A 17 7.35 -7.48 9.60
CA GLY A 17 6.62 -8.46 10.43
C GLY A 17 5.44 -9.13 9.73
N ASN A 18 4.66 -8.38 8.94
CA ASN A 18 3.55 -8.96 8.18
C ASN A 18 4.01 -9.97 7.12
N SER A 19 5.14 -9.73 6.47
CA SER A 19 5.73 -10.66 5.50
C SER A 19 6.31 -11.89 6.20
N VAL A 20 6.88 -11.72 7.40
CA VAL A 20 7.36 -12.82 8.25
C VAL A 20 6.20 -13.74 8.62
N GLU A 21 5.11 -13.20 9.17
CA GLU A 21 3.93 -13.98 9.54
C GLU A 21 3.29 -14.69 8.34
N ALA A 22 3.24 -14.02 7.20
CA ALA A 22 2.75 -14.59 5.95
C ALA A 22 3.57 -15.82 5.53
N TYR A 23 4.91 -15.73 5.56
CA TYR A 23 5.80 -16.83 5.18
C TYR A 23 5.77 -17.97 6.19
N LEU A 24 5.66 -17.67 7.49
CA LEU A 24 5.51 -18.68 8.52
C LEU A 24 4.23 -19.50 8.32
N ARG A 25 3.09 -18.84 8.05
CA ARG A 25 1.83 -19.53 7.76
C ARG A 25 1.92 -20.42 6.52
N ASP A 26 2.60 -19.94 5.48
CA ASP A 26 2.79 -20.65 4.22
C ASP A 26 3.63 -21.93 4.42
N VAL A 27 4.67 -21.86 5.24
CA VAL A 27 5.49 -23.02 5.62
C VAL A 27 4.76 -23.94 6.60
N ASP A 28 4.05 -23.40 7.58
CA ASP A 28 3.23 -24.19 8.51
C ASP A 28 2.16 -25.01 7.75
N HIS A 29 1.68 -24.52 6.61
CA HIS A 29 0.80 -25.29 5.73
C HIS A 29 1.54 -26.43 5.03
N LEU A 30 2.71 -26.15 4.45
CA LEU A 30 3.57 -27.18 3.83
C LEU A 30 3.95 -28.28 4.82
N MET A 31 4.36 -27.93 6.04
CA MET A 31 4.75 -28.90 7.06
C MET A 31 3.58 -29.80 7.49
N ARG A 32 2.36 -29.25 7.57
CA ARG A 32 1.15 -30.05 7.84
C ARG A 32 0.85 -31.02 6.70
N PHE A 33 1.00 -30.58 5.46
CA PHE A 33 0.82 -31.42 4.26
C PHE A 33 1.87 -32.54 4.16
N ALA A 34 3.12 -32.25 4.47
CA ALA A 34 4.20 -33.24 4.48
C ALA A 34 3.99 -34.26 5.61
N LEU A 35 3.64 -33.78 6.81
CA LEU A 35 3.37 -34.63 7.97
C LEU A 35 2.21 -35.59 7.73
N SER A 36 1.12 -35.16 7.06
CA SER A 36 -0.01 -36.05 6.74
C SER A 36 0.36 -37.18 5.77
N ARG A 37 1.53 -37.11 5.15
CA ARG A 37 2.11 -38.12 4.23
C ARG A 37 3.32 -38.84 4.83
N ASN A 38 3.63 -38.60 6.11
CA ASN A 38 4.82 -39.09 6.79
C ASN A 38 6.14 -38.68 6.09
N ILE A 39 6.15 -37.52 5.44
CA ILE A 39 7.35 -36.96 4.80
C ILE A 39 7.97 -35.97 5.80
N PRO A 40 9.18 -36.24 6.33
CA PRO A 40 9.87 -35.29 7.18
C PRO A 40 10.36 -34.07 6.38
N PRO A 41 10.62 -32.91 7.02
CA PRO A 41 10.92 -31.67 6.31
C PRO A 41 12.16 -31.71 5.39
N ASP A 42 13.12 -32.56 5.72
CA ASP A 42 14.36 -32.82 4.97
C ASP A 42 14.18 -33.79 3.79
N ASP A 43 13.08 -34.56 3.74
CA ASP A 43 12.75 -35.42 2.60
C ASP A 43 11.74 -34.77 1.63
N VAL A 44 11.37 -33.50 1.85
CA VAL A 44 10.46 -32.81 0.93
C VAL A 44 11.12 -32.62 -0.42
N THR A 45 10.50 -33.16 -1.48
CA THR A 45 10.99 -33.07 -2.85
C THR A 45 10.21 -32.04 -3.67
N LEU A 46 10.71 -31.74 -4.88
CA LEU A 46 9.98 -30.95 -5.87
C LEU A 46 8.58 -31.53 -6.14
N GLU A 47 8.47 -32.86 -6.21
CA GLU A 47 7.20 -33.55 -6.44
C GLU A 47 6.21 -33.32 -5.30
N THR A 48 6.66 -33.40 -4.05
CA THR A 48 5.83 -33.08 -2.87
C THR A 48 5.27 -31.66 -2.95
N LEU A 49 6.10 -30.71 -3.38
CA LEU A 49 5.70 -29.30 -3.53
C LEU A 49 4.72 -29.10 -4.69
N GLN A 50 4.90 -29.81 -5.80
CA GLN A 50 3.97 -29.78 -6.94
C GLN A 50 2.61 -30.38 -6.57
N GLN A 51 2.59 -31.46 -5.80
CA GLN A 51 1.35 -32.07 -5.28
C GLN A 51 0.58 -31.09 -4.38
N LEU A 52 1.26 -30.43 -3.44
CA LEU A 52 0.63 -29.40 -2.59
C LEU A 52 0.09 -28.23 -3.42
N LEU A 53 0.83 -27.73 -4.42
CA LEU A 53 0.31 -26.68 -5.31
C LEU A 53 -0.92 -27.13 -6.07
N SER A 54 -0.97 -28.40 -6.47
CA SER A 54 -2.11 -28.96 -7.21
C SER A 54 -3.34 -29.06 -6.33
N GLU A 55 -3.20 -29.48 -5.07
CA GLU A 55 -4.29 -29.47 -4.09
C GLU A 55 -4.79 -28.06 -3.78
N LEU A 56 -3.86 -27.11 -3.65
CA LEU A 56 -4.20 -25.72 -3.43
C LEU A 56 -4.92 -25.11 -4.63
N ASN A 57 -4.54 -25.45 -5.86
CA ASN A 57 -5.23 -25.01 -7.06
C ASN A 57 -6.69 -25.49 -7.11
N ASN A 58 -6.99 -26.68 -6.57
CA ASN A 58 -8.36 -27.18 -6.44
C ASN A 58 -9.22 -26.39 -5.43
N THR A 59 -8.62 -25.44 -4.69
CA THR A 59 -9.31 -24.58 -3.71
C THR A 59 -9.44 -23.12 -4.17
N ASP A 60 -9.25 -22.83 -5.46
CA ASP A 60 -9.39 -21.50 -6.07
C ASP A 60 -8.56 -20.39 -5.38
N ILE A 61 -7.35 -20.71 -4.90
CA ILE A 61 -6.48 -19.69 -4.32
C ILE A 61 -5.94 -18.74 -5.39
N ALA A 62 -5.98 -17.44 -5.09
CA ALA A 62 -5.48 -16.40 -5.99
C ALA A 62 -4.01 -16.62 -6.39
N ILE A 63 -3.66 -16.30 -7.64
CA ILE A 63 -2.29 -16.42 -8.20
C ILE A 63 -1.27 -15.66 -7.36
N THR A 64 -1.64 -14.51 -6.80
CA THR A 64 -0.78 -13.74 -5.89
C THR A 64 -0.45 -14.50 -4.61
N THR A 65 -1.41 -15.26 -4.07
CA THR A 65 -1.21 -16.16 -2.93
C THR A 65 -0.28 -17.30 -3.30
N GLN A 66 -0.45 -17.91 -4.49
CA GLN A 66 0.43 -18.96 -4.99
C GLN A 66 1.88 -18.48 -5.15
N CYS A 67 2.10 -17.31 -5.78
CA CYS A 67 3.45 -16.73 -5.88
C CYS A 67 4.07 -16.48 -4.50
N ARG A 68 3.28 -16.06 -3.51
CA ARG A 68 3.74 -15.82 -2.14
C ARG A 68 4.13 -17.12 -1.45
N LEU A 69 3.30 -18.17 -1.55
CA LEU A 69 3.57 -19.51 -1.03
C LEU A 69 4.91 -20.05 -1.56
N ILE A 70 5.09 -20.03 -2.88
CA ILE A 70 6.34 -20.48 -3.53
C ILE A 70 7.54 -19.67 -3.04
N SER A 71 7.39 -18.36 -2.85
CA SER A 71 8.46 -17.50 -2.31
C SER A 71 8.79 -17.84 -0.84
N GLY A 72 7.78 -18.16 -0.04
CA GLY A 72 7.92 -18.62 1.34
C GLY A 72 8.66 -19.95 1.41
N TRP A 73 8.25 -20.95 0.62
CA TRP A 73 8.88 -22.27 0.58
C TRP A 73 10.33 -22.20 0.07
N ARG A 74 10.59 -21.43 -0.99
CA ARG A 74 11.96 -21.18 -1.45
C ARG A 74 12.84 -20.58 -0.37
N SER A 75 12.30 -19.62 0.39
CA SER A 75 13.04 -19.00 1.48
C SER A 75 13.31 -19.97 2.64
N PHE A 76 12.35 -20.84 2.95
CA PHE A 76 12.48 -21.86 3.99
C PHE A 76 13.54 -22.91 3.66
N PHE A 77 13.47 -23.51 2.48
CA PHE A 77 14.46 -24.48 2.06
C PHE A 77 15.83 -23.86 1.82
N HIS A 78 15.90 -22.59 1.44
CA HIS A 78 17.17 -21.88 1.38
C HIS A 78 17.82 -21.72 2.76
N MET A 79 17.02 -21.48 3.81
CA MET A 79 17.53 -21.50 5.18
C MET A 79 18.07 -22.90 5.55
N MET A 80 17.33 -23.97 5.23
CA MET A 80 17.77 -25.35 5.50
C MET A 80 19.07 -25.71 4.78
N VAL A 81 19.30 -25.16 3.57
CA VAL A 81 20.57 -25.31 2.85
C VAL A 81 21.70 -24.52 3.53
N ILE A 82 21.43 -23.30 4.03
CA ILE A 82 22.42 -22.51 4.78
C ILE A 82 22.80 -23.19 6.11
N GLU A 83 21.87 -23.89 6.74
CA GLU A 83 22.07 -24.63 7.98
C GLU A 83 22.66 -26.04 7.76
N ASP A 84 23.10 -26.37 6.53
CA ASP A 84 23.66 -27.67 6.13
C ASP A 84 22.72 -28.88 6.38
N ILE A 85 21.41 -28.62 6.53
CA ILE A 85 20.39 -29.67 6.66
C ILE A 85 20.11 -30.32 5.30
N LEU A 86 20.10 -29.50 4.24
CA LEU A 86 19.87 -29.94 2.86
C LEU A 86 21.05 -29.56 1.97
N LYS A 87 21.34 -30.41 0.98
CA LYS A 87 22.34 -30.07 -0.06
C LYS A 87 21.80 -29.06 -1.07
N ASP A 88 20.53 -29.22 -1.46
CA ASP A 88 19.89 -28.43 -2.48
C ASP A 88 18.49 -27.99 -2.05
N ASN A 89 18.01 -26.90 -2.64
CA ASN A 89 16.68 -26.37 -2.36
C ASN A 89 15.63 -27.04 -3.28
N PRO A 90 14.72 -27.89 -2.76
CA PRO A 90 13.70 -28.57 -3.58
C PRO A 90 12.69 -27.62 -4.23
N ALA A 91 12.51 -26.41 -3.69
CA ALA A 91 11.61 -25.40 -4.23
C ALA A 91 12.25 -24.52 -5.31
N SER A 92 13.54 -24.70 -5.61
CA SER A 92 14.28 -23.89 -6.59
C SER A 92 13.64 -23.95 -7.99
N LEU A 93 13.24 -25.14 -8.44
CA LEU A 93 12.65 -25.38 -9.76
C LEU A 93 11.12 -25.19 -9.83
N LEU A 94 10.46 -24.75 -8.76
CA LEU A 94 9.03 -24.46 -8.80
C LEU A 94 8.72 -23.30 -9.76
N MET A 95 7.88 -23.56 -10.75
CA MET A 95 7.42 -22.54 -11.67
C MET A 95 6.50 -21.55 -10.95
N MET A 96 6.80 -20.26 -11.09
CA MET A 96 5.88 -19.21 -10.61
C MET A 96 4.68 -19.18 -11.55
N PRO A 97 3.44 -19.20 -11.03
CA PRO A 97 2.27 -19.05 -11.87
C PRO A 97 2.31 -17.68 -12.55
N GLY A 98 2.02 -17.66 -13.84
CA GLY A 98 1.96 -16.42 -14.62
C GLY A 98 0.89 -15.52 -14.04
N LYS A 99 1.26 -14.31 -13.60
CA LYS A 99 0.26 -13.31 -13.24
C LYS A 99 -0.46 -12.90 -14.53
N PRO A 100 -1.79 -13.07 -14.67
CA PRO A 100 -2.50 -12.36 -15.71
C PRO A 100 -2.18 -10.88 -15.53
N ARG A 101 -1.69 -10.24 -16.60
CA ARG A 101 -1.50 -8.80 -16.63
C ARG A 101 -2.89 -8.17 -16.64
N HIS A 102 -3.48 -7.98 -15.47
CA HIS A 102 -4.46 -6.93 -15.32
C HIS A 102 -3.72 -5.61 -15.49
N LEU A 103 -4.06 -4.86 -16.54
CA LEU A 103 -3.74 -3.45 -16.54
C LEU A 103 -4.41 -2.85 -15.29
N PRO A 104 -3.68 -2.09 -14.46
CA PRO A 104 -4.27 -1.51 -13.27
C PRO A 104 -5.48 -0.63 -13.65
N ASP A 105 -6.56 -0.70 -12.87
CA ASP A 105 -7.69 0.22 -13.03
C ASP A 105 -7.24 1.63 -12.66
N VAL A 106 -6.87 2.42 -13.68
CA VAL A 106 -6.62 3.86 -13.55
C VAL A 106 -7.97 4.58 -13.55
N LEU A 107 -8.10 5.49 -12.58
CA LEU A 107 -9.24 6.40 -12.46
C LEU A 107 -8.90 7.69 -13.22
N THR A 108 -9.83 8.11 -14.07
CA THR A 108 -9.82 9.45 -14.68
C THR A 108 -10.28 10.49 -13.66
N ASP A 109 -10.03 11.77 -13.93
CA ASP A 109 -10.58 12.87 -13.11
C ASP A 109 -12.09 12.76 -12.95
N SER A 110 -12.81 12.40 -14.03
CA SER A 110 -14.25 12.19 -13.98
C SER A 110 -14.66 11.04 -13.06
N ASP A 111 -13.86 9.97 -12.95
CA ASP A 111 -14.14 8.89 -12.00
C ASP A 111 -13.96 9.37 -10.56
N ILE A 112 -12.94 10.21 -10.31
CA ILE A 112 -12.67 10.78 -8.99
C ILE A 112 -13.79 11.74 -8.59
N ASP A 113 -14.21 12.63 -9.49
CA ASP A 113 -15.32 13.55 -9.28
C ASP A 113 -16.63 12.80 -9.02
N ALA A 114 -16.93 11.74 -9.79
CA ALA A 114 -18.11 10.91 -9.58
C ALA A 114 -18.09 10.24 -8.20
N LEU A 115 -16.94 9.71 -7.78
CA LEU A 115 -16.77 9.07 -6.47
C LEU A 115 -16.93 10.07 -5.33
N GLN A 116 -16.33 11.25 -5.47
CA GLN A 116 -16.42 12.37 -4.52
C GLN A 116 -17.84 12.94 -4.41
N ALA A 117 -18.58 12.98 -5.51
CA ALA A 117 -19.98 13.46 -5.54
C ALA A 117 -20.95 12.56 -4.75
N THR A 118 -20.54 11.33 -4.39
CA THR A 118 -21.38 10.43 -3.59
C THR A 118 -21.46 10.76 -2.10
N PHE A 119 -20.63 11.70 -1.62
CA PHE A 119 -20.57 12.07 -0.21
C PHE A 119 -21.47 13.27 0.11
N ASP A 120 -22.33 13.10 1.09
CA ASP A 120 -23.09 14.18 1.73
C ASP A 120 -22.18 14.91 2.75
N LEU A 121 -21.67 16.06 2.33
CA LEU A 121 -20.73 16.87 3.11
C LEU A 121 -21.35 17.49 4.37
N SER A 122 -22.68 17.43 4.56
CA SER A 122 -23.32 17.83 5.82
C SER A 122 -23.11 16.82 6.94
N ARG A 123 -22.74 15.57 6.60
CA ARG A 123 -22.54 14.49 7.57
C ARG A 123 -21.06 14.38 7.95
N PRO A 124 -20.70 14.48 9.25
CA PRO A 124 -19.32 14.45 9.73
C PRO A 124 -18.44 13.31 9.17
N GLU A 125 -18.97 12.09 9.13
CA GLU A 125 -18.23 10.93 8.62
C GLU A 125 -18.05 10.96 7.11
N GLN A 126 -19.05 11.43 6.37
CA GLN A 126 -18.95 11.51 4.91
C GLN A 126 -18.04 12.65 4.48
N PHE A 127 -18.03 13.77 5.22
CA PHE A 127 -17.02 14.81 5.03
C PHE A 127 -15.62 14.27 5.29
N ARG A 128 -15.38 13.57 6.41
CA ARG A 128 -14.10 12.89 6.68
C ARG A 128 -13.69 12.00 5.51
N ASP A 129 -14.61 11.18 5.04
CA ASP A 129 -14.37 10.20 3.98
C ASP A 129 -14.06 10.88 2.63
N TYR A 130 -14.73 11.99 2.33
CA TYR A 130 -14.43 12.87 1.19
C TYR A 130 -13.00 13.43 1.28
N VAL A 131 -12.63 14.04 2.42
CA VAL A 131 -11.27 14.59 2.63
C VAL A 131 -10.21 13.49 2.53
N MET A 132 -10.50 12.32 3.08
CA MET A 132 -9.62 11.16 3.01
C MET A 132 -9.31 10.75 1.57
N ILE A 133 -10.31 10.73 0.68
CA ILE A 133 -10.13 10.41 -0.74
C ILE A 133 -9.36 11.51 -1.47
N GLU A 134 -9.67 12.78 -1.22
CA GLU A 134 -8.92 13.91 -1.78
C GLU A 134 -7.42 13.82 -1.43
N VAL A 135 -7.10 13.49 -0.17
CA VAL A 135 -5.71 13.35 0.27
C VAL A 135 -5.03 12.11 -0.34
N LEU A 136 -5.73 10.97 -0.41
CA LEU A 136 -5.18 9.75 -1.04
C LEU A 136 -4.82 9.97 -2.51
N TYR A 137 -5.76 10.54 -3.26
CA TYR A 137 -5.60 10.80 -4.68
C TYR A 137 -4.64 11.98 -4.91
N GLY A 138 -4.96 13.17 -4.41
CA GLY A 138 -4.20 14.40 -4.70
C GLY A 138 -2.77 14.44 -4.15
N CYS A 139 -2.42 13.55 -3.21
CA CYS A 139 -1.05 13.44 -2.66
C CYS A 139 -0.41 12.07 -2.96
N GLY A 140 -1.09 11.13 -3.62
CA GLY A 140 -0.56 9.79 -3.90
C GLY A 140 -0.14 8.99 -2.65
N LEU A 141 -0.79 9.19 -1.50
CA LEU A 141 -0.40 8.52 -0.26
C LEU A 141 -0.70 7.01 -0.28
N ARG A 142 0.09 6.22 0.43
CA ARG A 142 -0.30 4.84 0.78
C ARG A 142 -1.39 4.90 1.84
N VAL A 143 -2.30 3.92 1.84
CA VAL A 143 -3.34 3.82 2.89
C VAL A 143 -2.75 3.77 4.30
N SER A 144 -1.58 3.14 4.48
CA SER A 144 -0.89 3.11 5.77
C SER A 144 -0.36 4.49 6.19
N GLU A 145 0.10 5.31 5.23
CA GLU A 145 0.58 6.66 5.49
C GLU A 145 -0.59 7.56 5.89
N LEU A 146 -1.72 7.44 5.21
CA LEU A 146 -2.95 8.17 5.50
C LEU A 146 -3.48 7.88 6.92
N VAL A 147 -3.68 6.61 7.28
CA VAL A 147 -4.29 6.25 8.57
C VAL A 147 -3.42 6.60 9.78
N TYR A 148 -2.11 6.75 9.57
CA TYR A 148 -1.17 7.16 10.61
C TYR A 148 -0.73 8.63 10.49
N LEU A 149 -1.34 9.41 9.59
CA LEU A 149 -1.03 10.82 9.41
C LEU A 149 -1.45 11.61 10.66
N LYS A 150 -0.53 12.38 11.22
CA LYS A 150 -0.74 13.15 12.45
C LYS A 150 -0.92 14.64 12.15
N LEU A 151 -1.54 15.36 13.08
CA LEU A 151 -1.70 16.82 13.00
C LEU A 151 -0.35 17.53 12.79
N SER A 152 0.70 17.08 13.47
CA SER A 152 2.07 17.61 13.35
C SER A 152 2.75 17.30 12.00
N ASN A 153 2.10 16.57 11.10
CA ASN A 153 2.65 16.23 9.79
C ASN A 153 2.19 17.19 8.69
N ILE A 154 1.31 18.15 9.00
CA ILE A 154 0.82 19.14 8.05
C ILE A 154 1.68 20.41 8.16
N TYR A 155 2.34 20.75 7.06
CA TYR A 155 3.10 21.98 6.88
C TYR A 155 2.37 22.83 5.86
N ALA A 156 1.30 23.50 6.32
CA ALA A 156 0.32 24.16 5.47
C ALA A 156 0.90 25.37 4.72
N GLU A 157 1.79 26.13 5.36
CA GLU A 157 2.44 27.31 4.74
C GLU A 157 3.36 26.90 3.58
N GLU A 158 4.10 25.80 3.77
CA GLU A 158 5.01 25.26 2.78
C GLU A 158 4.29 24.42 1.71
N GLU A 159 3.03 24.06 1.94
CA GLU A 159 2.21 23.18 1.10
C GLU A 159 2.77 21.74 1.03
N TYR A 160 3.15 21.16 2.18
CA TYR A 160 3.63 19.78 2.28
C TYR A 160 2.98 18.96 3.40
N LEU A 161 2.97 17.64 3.19
CA LEU A 161 2.76 16.62 4.21
C LEU A 161 4.07 15.84 4.45
N GLN A 162 4.39 15.63 5.71
CA GLN A 162 5.49 14.76 6.13
C GLN A 162 4.94 13.35 6.40
N VAL A 163 5.36 12.35 5.62
CA VAL A 163 4.84 10.97 5.77
C VAL A 163 5.95 9.95 5.99
N PHE A 164 5.62 8.87 6.68
CA PHE A 164 6.57 7.82 7.06
C PHE A 164 6.25 6.50 6.36
N GLY A 165 7.21 6.00 5.59
CA GLY A 165 7.13 4.74 4.86
C GLY A 165 7.69 3.53 5.62
N LYS A 166 7.87 2.42 4.89
CA LYS A 166 8.47 1.18 5.42
C LYS A 166 9.87 1.46 5.98
N GLY A 167 10.14 1.03 7.21
CA GLY A 167 11.42 1.26 7.90
C GLY A 167 11.58 2.67 8.46
N SER A 168 10.47 3.38 8.71
CA SER A 168 10.45 4.75 9.23
C SER A 168 11.16 5.77 8.35
N LYS A 169 11.33 5.46 7.06
CA LYS A 169 11.86 6.41 6.08
C LYS A 169 10.85 7.54 5.87
N GLU A 170 11.29 8.75 6.16
CA GLU A 170 10.52 9.96 5.97
C GLU A 170 10.52 10.37 4.49
N ARG A 171 9.40 10.91 4.01
CA ARG A 171 9.30 11.60 2.72
C ARG A 171 8.36 12.80 2.82
N TRP A 172 8.65 13.82 2.02
CA TRP A 172 7.87 15.05 1.93
C TRP A 172 7.00 15.00 0.69
N VAL A 173 5.70 15.25 0.84
CA VAL A 173 4.72 15.12 -0.22
C VAL A 173 4.05 16.47 -0.43
N PRO A 174 4.17 17.10 -1.61
CA PRO A 174 3.43 18.31 -1.90
C PRO A 174 1.92 18.08 -1.80
N VAL A 175 1.19 19.03 -1.23
CA VAL A 175 -0.27 18.98 -1.07
C VAL A 175 -0.90 20.27 -1.63
N ASN A 176 -2.01 20.15 -2.37
CA ASN A 176 -2.66 21.32 -2.94
C ASN A 176 -3.44 22.09 -1.87
N ARG A 177 -3.73 23.36 -2.19
CA ARG A 177 -4.53 24.24 -1.32
C ARG A 177 -5.94 23.71 -1.09
N ARG A 178 -6.52 22.99 -2.05
CA ARG A 178 -7.84 22.36 -1.92
C ARG A 178 -7.84 21.34 -0.78
N ALA A 179 -6.91 20.40 -0.79
CA ALA A 179 -6.73 19.38 0.22
C ALA A 179 -6.35 19.99 1.58
N LEU A 180 -5.50 21.02 1.61
CA LEU A 180 -5.19 21.76 2.84
C LEU A 180 -6.44 22.41 3.44
N SER A 181 -7.25 23.10 2.63
CA SER A 181 -8.49 23.74 3.07
C SER A 181 -9.51 22.73 3.60
N LEU A 182 -9.64 21.59 2.92
CA LEU A 182 -10.50 20.49 3.35
C LEU A 182 -10.00 19.85 4.65
N LEU A 183 -8.70 19.63 4.78
CA LEU A 183 -8.06 19.13 6.00
C LEU A 183 -8.30 20.11 7.17
N ASP A 184 -8.07 21.40 6.95
CA ASP A 184 -8.29 22.45 7.95
C ASP A 184 -9.74 22.44 8.45
N THR A 185 -10.70 22.45 7.52
CA THR A 185 -12.13 22.37 7.82
C THR A 185 -12.45 21.11 8.62
N TYR A 186 -11.98 19.94 8.17
CA TYR A 186 -12.20 18.69 8.88
C TYR A 186 -11.59 18.72 10.29
N ILE A 187 -10.35 19.18 10.44
CA ILE A 187 -9.63 19.18 11.72
C ILE A 187 -10.31 20.09 12.73
N HIS A 188 -10.65 21.31 12.33
CA HIS A 188 -11.12 22.35 13.25
C HIS A 188 -12.62 22.35 13.47
N GLN A 189 -13.42 21.90 12.51
CA GLN A 189 -14.89 21.98 12.57
C GLN A 189 -15.59 20.63 12.76
N ILE A 190 -14.91 19.50 12.54
CA ILE A 190 -15.54 18.17 12.62
C ILE A 190 -14.79 17.26 13.58
N ARG A 191 -13.50 17.04 13.33
CA ARG A 191 -12.64 16.19 14.15
C ARG A 191 -12.55 16.71 15.59
N SER A 192 -12.53 18.03 15.77
CA SER A 192 -12.52 18.69 17.09
C SER A 192 -13.70 18.30 17.99
N HIS A 193 -14.82 17.84 17.42
CA HIS A 193 -15.99 17.35 18.16
C HIS A 193 -15.93 15.85 18.49
N ILE A 194 -14.91 15.12 18.02
CA ILE A 194 -14.70 13.70 18.33
C ILE A 194 -13.72 13.62 19.49
N THR A 195 -14.14 13.01 20.60
CA THR A 195 -13.23 12.72 21.73
C THR A 195 -12.32 11.54 21.35
N PRO A 196 -10.99 11.76 21.19
CA PRO A 196 -10.07 10.66 20.88
C PRO A 196 -9.88 9.74 22.08
N LEU A 197 -9.61 8.46 21.83
CA LEU A 197 -9.15 7.56 22.89
C LEU A 197 -7.70 7.90 23.31
N PRO A 198 -7.27 7.48 24.50
CA PRO A 198 -5.88 7.68 24.92
C PRO A 198 -4.88 7.15 23.90
N GLY A 199 -3.95 8.00 23.46
CA GLY A 199 -2.93 7.70 22.45
C GLY A 199 -3.35 7.98 21.00
N GLU A 200 -4.61 8.32 20.76
CA GLU A 200 -5.18 8.58 19.42
C GLU A 200 -5.25 10.08 19.07
N GLU A 201 -4.91 10.96 20.03
CA GLU A 201 -5.14 12.41 19.98
C GLU A 201 -4.41 13.10 18.82
N ARG A 202 -3.33 12.49 18.35
CA ARG A 202 -2.46 13.04 17.30
C ARG A 202 -2.92 12.72 15.89
N TYR A 203 -3.72 11.68 15.68
CA TYR A 203 -4.09 11.23 14.33
C TYR A 203 -5.17 12.10 13.71
N ILE A 204 -5.04 12.42 12.42
CA ILE A 204 -6.02 13.27 11.73
C ILE A 204 -7.34 12.54 11.56
N PHE A 205 -7.32 11.38 10.89
CA PHE A 205 -8.56 10.69 10.51
C PHE A 205 -9.04 9.73 11.60
N LEU A 206 -10.06 10.14 12.34
CA LEU A 206 -10.66 9.37 13.42
C LEU A 206 -11.96 8.68 13.00
N SER A 207 -12.22 7.52 13.60
CA SER A 207 -13.51 6.86 13.65
C SER A 207 -14.43 7.58 14.63
N ARG A 208 -15.74 7.29 14.57
CA ARG A 208 -16.72 7.82 15.55
C ARG A 208 -16.38 7.45 17.00
N ARG A 209 -15.60 6.38 17.20
CA ARG A 209 -15.22 5.85 18.51
C ARG A 209 -13.93 6.48 19.05
N GLY A 210 -13.36 7.47 18.35
CA GLY A 210 -12.15 8.17 18.79
C GLY A 210 -10.83 7.45 18.50
N THR A 211 -10.85 6.34 17.75
CA THR A 211 -9.64 5.67 17.24
C THR A 211 -9.31 6.13 15.84
N HIS A 212 -8.03 6.16 15.44
CA HIS A 212 -7.68 6.37 14.03
C HIS A 212 -8.31 5.31 13.13
N LEU A 213 -8.59 5.68 11.87
CA LEU A 213 -9.18 4.76 10.91
C LEU A 213 -8.28 3.55 10.67
N THR A 214 -8.88 2.37 10.55
CA THR A 214 -8.12 1.20 10.09
C THR A 214 -8.03 1.20 8.58
N ARG A 215 -6.97 0.58 8.04
CA ARG A 215 -6.84 0.38 6.58
C ARG A 215 -8.10 -0.29 6.00
N VAL A 216 -8.63 -1.30 6.70
CA VAL A 216 -9.85 -2.02 6.29
C VAL A 216 -11.03 -1.06 6.15
N ARG A 217 -11.22 -0.12 7.10
CA ARG A 217 -12.31 0.85 6.98
C ARG A 217 -12.13 1.76 5.76
N VAL A 218 -10.91 2.20 5.47
CA VAL A 218 -10.63 3.01 4.26
C VAL A 218 -11.02 2.24 2.99
N PHE A 219 -10.65 0.96 2.89
CA PHE A 219 -11.07 0.11 1.76
C PHE A 219 -12.59 -0.01 1.65
N GLN A 220 -13.30 -0.20 2.77
CA GLN A 220 -14.76 -0.27 2.78
C GLN A 220 -15.41 1.03 2.31
N VAL A 221 -14.94 2.18 2.81
CA VAL A 221 -15.44 3.50 2.41
C VAL A 221 -15.30 3.71 0.90
N ILE A 222 -14.13 3.38 0.34
CA ILE A 222 -13.90 3.50 -1.10
C ILE A 222 -14.84 2.57 -1.86
N LYS A 223 -14.97 1.31 -1.44
CA LYS A 223 -15.86 0.34 -2.08
C LYS A 223 -17.32 0.83 -2.07
N GLU A 224 -17.80 1.29 -0.92
CA GLU A 224 -19.15 1.85 -0.75
C GLU A 224 -19.36 3.08 -1.66
N ALA A 225 -18.35 3.94 -1.82
CA ALA A 225 -18.42 5.11 -2.70
C ALA A 225 -18.44 4.73 -4.20
N VAL A 226 -17.66 3.73 -4.59
CA VAL A 226 -17.64 3.19 -5.97
C VAL A 226 -18.99 2.60 -6.35
N GLU A 227 -19.58 1.81 -5.43
CA GLU A 227 -20.91 1.23 -5.61
C GLU A 227 -21.97 2.33 -5.76
N ARG A 228 -21.94 3.37 -4.90
CA ARG A 228 -22.85 4.52 -5.02
C ARG A 228 -22.65 5.33 -6.30
N ALA A 229 -21.41 5.42 -6.80
CA ALA A 229 -21.08 6.13 -8.03
C ALA A 229 -21.44 5.34 -9.30
N GLY A 230 -21.82 4.06 -9.17
CA GLY A 230 -22.13 3.18 -10.30
C GLY A 230 -20.91 2.80 -11.16
N LEU A 231 -19.69 3.00 -10.63
CA LEU A 231 -18.46 2.71 -11.35
C LEU A 231 -18.24 1.20 -11.45
N GLN A 232 -18.00 0.71 -12.68
CA GLN A 232 -17.74 -0.71 -12.95
C GLN A 232 -16.27 -1.12 -12.73
N LYS A 233 -15.45 -0.24 -12.14
CA LYS A 233 -14.01 -0.44 -11.91
C LYS A 233 -13.73 -0.93 -10.49
N HIS A 234 -12.68 -1.73 -10.31
CA HIS A 234 -12.23 -2.11 -8.98
C HIS A 234 -11.29 -1.06 -8.39
N VAL A 235 -11.87 -0.14 -7.62
CA VAL A 235 -11.12 0.96 -6.98
C VAL A 235 -10.68 0.57 -5.58
N SER A 236 -9.42 0.84 -5.29
CA SER A 236 -8.79 0.66 -3.99
C SER A 236 -7.87 1.86 -3.68
N PRO A 237 -7.35 2.01 -2.44
CA PRO A 237 -6.32 3.02 -2.16
C PRO A 237 -5.10 2.91 -3.07
N HIS A 238 -4.74 1.70 -3.50
CA HIS A 238 -3.64 1.49 -4.44
C HIS A 238 -4.02 1.96 -5.86
N SER A 239 -5.28 1.76 -6.27
CA SER A 239 -5.78 2.28 -7.54
C SER A 239 -5.72 3.80 -7.56
N LEU A 240 -6.21 4.49 -6.53
CA LEU A 240 -6.15 5.96 -6.42
C LEU A 240 -4.71 6.49 -6.52
N ARG A 241 -3.78 5.86 -5.80
CA ARG A 241 -2.36 6.22 -5.86
C ARG A 241 -1.75 5.95 -7.23
N HIS A 242 -2.16 4.88 -7.90
CA HIS A 242 -1.70 4.57 -9.24
C HIS A 242 -2.22 5.59 -10.24
N SER A 243 -3.49 5.99 -10.13
CA SER A 243 -4.08 7.06 -10.94
C SER A 243 -3.31 8.37 -10.78
N PHE A 244 -2.98 8.76 -9.55
CA PHE A 244 -2.12 9.93 -9.30
C PHE A 244 -0.78 9.84 -10.06
N ALA A 245 -0.14 8.67 -10.05
CA ALA A 245 1.13 8.46 -10.72
C ALA A 245 0.99 8.54 -12.25
N THR A 246 -0.02 7.86 -12.80
CA THR A 246 -0.31 7.82 -14.23
C THR A 246 -0.65 9.21 -14.74
N GLU A 247 -1.53 9.94 -14.05
CA GLU A 247 -1.95 11.30 -14.41
C GLU A 247 -0.76 12.27 -14.51
N LEU A 248 0.17 12.22 -13.54
CA LEU A 248 1.37 13.05 -13.59
C LEU A 248 2.23 12.71 -14.81
N VAL A 249 2.46 11.42 -15.07
CA VAL A 249 3.30 10.97 -16.20
C VAL A 249 2.64 11.29 -17.54
N GLU A 250 1.34 11.09 -17.68
CA GLU A 250 0.57 11.38 -18.89
C GLU A 250 0.53 12.88 -19.20
N ASN A 251 0.47 13.72 -18.17
CA ASN A 251 0.57 15.17 -18.33
C ASN A 251 2.01 15.65 -18.61
N GLY A 252 3.02 14.76 -18.58
CA GLY A 252 4.40 15.06 -18.95
C GLY A 252 5.34 15.34 -17.78
N ALA A 253 4.96 14.96 -16.55
CA ALA A 253 5.85 15.07 -15.39
C ALA A 253 7.07 14.15 -15.54
N ASP A 254 8.20 14.61 -15.03
CA ASP A 254 9.41 13.81 -14.97
C ASP A 254 9.18 12.53 -14.12
N LEU A 255 9.43 11.36 -14.72
CA LEU A 255 9.16 10.06 -14.10
C LEU A 255 9.91 9.89 -12.76
N ARG A 256 11.10 10.49 -12.63
CA ARG A 256 11.91 10.42 -11.41
C ARG A 256 11.30 11.27 -10.30
N ALA A 257 10.76 12.44 -10.62
CA ALA A 257 9.99 13.26 -9.70
C ALA A 257 8.78 12.49 -9.16
N VAL A 258 8.01 11.84 -10.04
CA VAL A 258 6.85 11.01 -9.67
C VAL A 258 7.25 9.85 -8.76
N GLN A 259 8.39 9.20 -9.02
CA GLN A 259 8.88 8.10 -8.19
C GLN A 259 9.30 8.54 -6.79
N GLU A 260 9.98 9.68 -6.68
CA GLU A 260 10.36 10.29 -5.40
C GLU A 260 9.11 10.66 -4.59
N MET A 261 8.11 11.28 -5.23
CA MET A 261 6.80 11.59 -4.63
C MET A 261 5.99 10.38 -4.22
N LEU A 262 6.32 9.19 -4.71
CA LEU A 262 5.68 7.94 -4.28
C LEU A 262 6.58 7.20 -3.27
N GLY A 263 7.86 7.54 -3.16
CA GLY A 263 8.82 6.83 -2.30
C GLY A 263 8.98 5.38 -2.73
N HIS A 264 9.22 5.16 -4.03
CA HIS A 264 9.59 3.85 -4.59
C HIS A 264 11.10 3.68 -4.45
N GLY A 265 11.54 2.85 -3.49
CA GLY A 265 12.95 2.66 -3.16
C GLY A 265 13.73 1.68 -4.05
N SER A 266 13.25 1.35 -5.26
CA SER A 266 14.00 0.47 -6.17
C SER A 266 13.67 0.72 -7.64
N ILE A 267 14.63 1.29 -8.37
CA ILE A 267 14.96 0.85 -9.73
C ILE A 267 16.34 0.21 -9.61
N GLY A 268 16.64 -0.74 -10.50
CA GLY A 268 17.89 -1.51 -10.55
C GLY A 268 19.12 -0.71 -10.12
N THR A 269 19.94 -1.40 -9.35
CA THR A 269 21.25 -1.00 -8.86
C THR A 269 22.06 -0.18 -9.86
N THR A 270 22.81 0.76 -9.28
CA THR A 270 23.97 1.51 -9.80
C THR A 270 23.68 2.83 -10.56
N GLU A 271 24.11 3.93 -9.93
CA GLU A 271 24.55 5.22 -10.52
C GLU A 271 23.50 5.95 -11.38
N ILE A 272 22.83 7.00 -10.89
CA ILE A 272 23.36 8.38 -10.80
C ILE A 272 22.50 9.18 -9.80
N TYR A 273 23.12 9.54 -8.68
CA TYR A 273 22.52 10.35 -7.62
C TYR A 273 22.39 11.81 -8.09
N THR A 274 21.16 12.32 -8.17
CA THR A 274 20.89 13.75 -8.20
C THR A 274 19.78 14.00 -7.18
N HIS A 275 20.08 14.83 -6.18
CA HIS A 275 19.11 15.25 -5.17
C HIS A 275 18.01 16.06 -5.87
N ILE A 276 16.82 15.48 -5.99
CA ILE A 276 15.65 16.25 -6.43
C ILE A 276 15.25 17.18 -5.28
N SER A 277 15.15 18.49 -5.56
CA SER A 277 14.76 19.46 -4.54
C SER A 277 13.25 19.37 -4.26
N ARG A 278 12.84 19.69 -3.04
CA ARG A 278 11.41 19.74 -2.67
C ARG A 278 10.62 20.70 -3.58
N GLN A 279 11.22 21.86 -3.87
CA GLN A 279 10.66 22.86 -4.76
C GLN A 279 10.33 22.27 -6.14
N PHE A 280 11.25 21.50 -6.73
CA PHE A 280 11.01 20.83 -8.01
C PHE A 280 9.86 19.83 -7.96
N LEU A 281 9.73 19.06 -6.86
CA LEU A 281 8.59 18.16 -6.67
C LEU A 281 7.27 18.95 -6.62
N ARG A 282 7.23 20.05 -5.87
CA ARG A 282 6.02 20.89 -5.78
C ARG A 282 5.65 21.50 -7.12
N ASP A 283 6.62 22.02 -7.86
CA ASP A 283 6.40 22.64 -9.17
C ASP A 283 5.93 21.61 -10.19
N THR A 284 6.50 20.39 -10.16
CA THR A 284 6.04 19.27 -11.00
C THR A 284 4.57 18.95 -10.73
N ILE A 285 4.17 18.75 -9.47
CA ILE A 285 2.77 18.46 -9.18
C ILE A 285 1.87 19.64 -9.58
N LYS A 286 2.28 20.89 -9.35
CA LYS A 286 1.53 22.08 -9.74
C LYS A 286 1.28 22.14 -11.25
N SER A 287 2.30 21.85 -12.05
CA SER A 287 2.22 21.91 -13.51
C SER A 287 1.48 20.74 -14.14
N TYR A 288 1.41 19.59 -13.46
CA TYR A 288 0.98 18.34 -14.09
C TYR A 288 -0.21 17.64 -13.43
N HIS A 289 -0.62 18.00 -12.21
CA HIS A 289 -1.79 17.38 -11.57
C HIS A 289 -3.07 18.23 -11.75
N PRO A 290 -4.19 17.68 -12.24
CA PRO A 290 -5.43 18.43 -12.53
C PRO A 290 -5.99 19.22 -11.35
N HIS A 291 -6.03 18.62 -10.16
CA HIS A 291 -6.48 19.30 -8.93
C HIS A 291 -5.62 20.51 -8.51
N TYR A 292 -4.40 20.68 -9.06
CA TYR A 292 -3.58 21.86 -8.84
C TYR A 292 -3.84 22.96 -9.88
N LYS A 293 -4.18 22.60 -11.13
CA LYS A 293 -4.44 23.56 -12.23
C LYS A 293 -5.73 24.37 -12.05
N LEU A 294 -6.76 23.77 -11.42
CA LEU A 294 -8.09 24.38 -11.28
C LEU A 294 -8.14 25.67 -10.43
N HIS A 295 -7.06 26.02 -9.71
CA HIS A 295 -7.05 27.16 -8.79
C HIS A 295 -6.25 28.39 -9.26
N GLU A 296 -5.54 28.33 -10.39
CA GLU A 296 -4.84 29.51 -10.93
C GLU A 296 -5.72 30.39 -11.83
N HIS A 297 -6.85 29.87 -12.33
CA HIS A 297 -7.76 30.60 -13.23
C HIS A 297 -9.00 31.23 -12.55
N ARG A 298 -9.02 31.32 -11.22
CA ARG A 298 -10.08 32.01 -10.45
C ARG A 298 -9.52 33.13 -9.57
N ARG A 299 -8.63 33.96 -10.13
CA ARG A 299 -8.27 35.27 -9.58
C ARG A 299 -8.88 36.37 -10.43
#